data_AF-A0A381EC27-F1
#
_entry.id   AF-A0A381EC27-F1
#
_cell.length_a   1.000
_cell.length_b   1.000
_cell.length_c   1.000
_cell.angle_alpha   90.00
_cell.angle_beta   90.00
_cell.angle_gamma   90.00
#
_symmetry.space_group_name_H-M   'P 1'
#
loop_
_entity.id
_entity.type
_entity.pdbx_description
1 polymer ?
#
loop_
_entity_poly.entity_id
_entity_poly.type
_entity_poly.pdbx_seq_one_letter_code
_entity_poly.pdbx_strand_id
1 'polypeptide(L)'
;MCGGCSDDGFDYFRYWLISRGEAVYKAAITNPDSLAAIADPENDDYEREDIAYIARGIFAQKTNGAEIYEYLPPDERGYPDITFDWEEDDPATMQRLCPRLYAMFWE
;
A
#
# COMPACT_ATOMS: atom_id res chain seq x y z
N MET A 1 -3.09 -15.56 6.76
CA MET A 1 -3.59 -14.37 7.47
C MET A 1 -2.40 -13.51 7.87
N CYS A 2 -2.07 -12.49 7.07
CA CYS A 2 -1.12 -11.45 7.46
C CYS A 2 -1.78 -10.66 8.58
N GLY A 3 -1.35 -10.89 9.82
CA GLY A 3 -1.99 -10.40 11.03
C GLY A 3 -2.03 -8.88 11.09
N GLY A 4 -3.13 -8.29 10.61
CA GLY A 4 -3.49 -6.89 10.80
C GLY A 4 -2.53 -5.88 10.17
N CYS A 5 -3.00 -4.64 10.05
CA CYS A 5 -2.18 -3.47 9.77
C CYS A 5 -1.21 -3.20 10.93
N SER A 6 -0.10 -3.95 11.04
CA SER A 6 1.08 -3.35 11.68
C SER A 6 1.46 -2.12 10.84
N ASP A 7 1.90 -1.03 11.48
CA ASP A 7 2.17 0.25 10.78
C ASP A 7 3.08 0.05 9.54
N ASP A 8 4.04 -0.87 9.61
CA ASP A 8 4.98 -1.15 8.52
C ASP A 8 4.36 -1.98 7.37
N GLY A 9 3.42 -2.89 7.65
CA GLY A 9 2.85 -3.80 6.65
C GLY A 9 2.03 -3.06 5.59
N PHE A 10 1.28 -2.04 6.01
CA PHE A 10 0.54 -1.20 5.07
C PHE A 10 1.47 -0.35 4.19
N ASP A 11 2.60 0.13 4.75
CA ASP A 11 3.61 0.86 4.00
C ASP A 11 4.20 -0.01 2.89
N TYR A 12 4.54 -1.26 3.21
CA TYR A 12 5.07 -2.21 2.22
C TYR A 12 4.07 -2.55 1.12
N PHE A 13 2.78 -2.65 1.46
CA PHE A 13 1.70 -2.80 0.48
C PHE A 13 1.56 -1.59 -0.45
N ARG A 14 1.64 -0.35 0.09
CA ARG A 14 1.59 0.86 -0.74
C ARG A 14 2.72 0.88 -1.76
N TYR A 15 3.93 0.50 -1.36
CA TYR A 15 5.05 0.38 -2.28
C TYR A 15 4.84 -0.73 -3.33
N TRP A 16 4.27 -1.86 -2.94
CA TRP A 16 3.88 -2.91 -3.89
C TRP A 16 2.90 -2.37 -4.92
N LEU A 17 1.86 -1.64 -4.49
CA LEU A 17 0.87 -1.05 -5.37
C LEU A 17 1.50 -0.07 -6.37
N ILE A 18 2.38 0.82 -5.90
CA ILE A 18 3.13 1.75 -6.75
C ILE A 18 3.97 0.99 -7.78
N SER A 19 4.61 -0.12 -7.38
CA SER A 19 5.44 -0.95 -8.28
C SER A 19 4.66 -1.59 -9.43
N ARG A 20 3.32 -1.68 -9.34
CA ARG A 20 2.46 -2.22 -10.42
C ARG A 20 2.22 -1.23 -11.56
N GLY A 21 2.67 0.02 -11.40
CA GLY A 21 2.61 1.07 -12.41
C GLY A 21 1.36 1.97 -12.28
N GLU A 22 1.43 3.12 -12.94
CA GLU A 22 0.47 4.22 -12.80
C GLU A 22 -0.99 3.80 -13.08
N ALA A 23 -1.21 3.00 -14.12
CA ALA A 23 -2.55 2.56 -14.50
C ALA A 23 -3.21 1.70 -13.42
N VAL A 24 -2.47 0.76 -12.83
CA VAL A 24 -2.95 -0.09 -11.73
C VAL A 24 -3.19 0.75 -10.48
N TYR A 25 -2.21 1.59 -10.12
CA TYR A 25 -2.33 2.47 -8.96
C TYR A 25 -3.59 3.35 -9.05
N LYS A 26 -3.79 4.06 -10.16
CA LYS A 26 -4.97 4.93 -10.35
C LYS A 26 -6.29 4.16 -10.38
N ALA A 27 -6.30 2.95 -10.95
CA ALA A 27 -7.48 2.08 -10.92
C ALA A 27 -7.82 1.67 -9.48
N ALA A 28 -6.83 1.30 -8.67
CA ALA A 28 -7.03 0.91 -7.28
C ALA A 28 -7.51 2.07 -6.40
N ILE A 29 -6.98 3.29 -6.60
CA ILE A 29 -7.48 4.50 -5.91
C ILE A 29 -8.96 4.77 -6.22
N THR A 30 -9.40 4.48 -7.44
CA THR A 30 -10.81 4.68 -7.84
C THR A 30 -11.70 3.54 -7.40
N ASN A 31 -11.21 2.31 -7.47
CA ASN A 31 -11.91 1.08 -7.11
C ASN A 31 -10.89 0.07 -6.55
N PRO A 32 -10.80 -0.11 -5.22
CA PRO A 32 -9.84 -1.02 -4.62
C PRO A 32 -10.03 -2.47 -5.07
N ASP A 33 -11.27 -2.89 -5.35
CA ASP A 33 -11.59 -4.24 -5.84
C ASP A 33 -11.05 -4.54 -7.26
N SER A 34 -10.52 -3.52 -7.96
CA SER A 34 -9.81 -3.72 -9.22
C SER A 34 -8.53 -4.55 -9.07
N LEU A 35 -7.93 -4.58 -7.87
CA LEU A 35 -6.73 -5.37 -7.59
C LEU A 35 -6.95 -6.87 -7.72
N ALA A 36 -8.19 -7.35 -7.64
CA ALA A 36 -8.53 -8.74 -7.92
C ALA A 36 -8.18 -9.18 -9.36
N ALA A 37 -7.85 -8.25 -10.27
CA ALA A 37 -7.34 -8.59 -11.60
C ALA A 37 -5.85 -9.00 -11.61
N ILE A 38 -5.10 -8.66 -10.57
CA ILE A 38 -3.65 -8.92 -10.47
C ILE A 38 -3.24 -9.62 -9.18
N ALA A 39 -4.16 -9.76 -8.24
CA ALA A 39 -3.96 -10.52 -7.01
C ALA A 39 -3.91 -12.02 -7.32
N ASP A 40 -3.10 -12.73 -6.55
CA ASP A 40 -2.90 -14.17 -6.61
C ASP A 40 -3.03 -14.75 -5.19
N PRO A 41 -4.12 -15.46 -4.86
CA PRO A 41 -4.35 -15.97 -3.51
C PRO A 41 -3.33 -17.04 -3.10
N GLU A 42 -2.63 -17.67 -4.06
CA GLU A 42 -1.57 -18.65 -3.79
C GLU A 42 -0.21 -17.99 -3.52
N ASN A 43 -0.10 -16.67 -3.75
CA ASN A 43 1.12 -15.89 -3.54
C ASN A 43 0.82 -14.66 -2.67
N ASP A 44 1.24 -14.73 -1.41
CA ASP A 44 1.03 -13.69 -0.40
C ASP A 44 2.08 -12.57 -0.43
N ASP A 45 2.94 -12.53 -1.46
CA ASP A 45 3.99 -11.52 -1.61
C ASP A 45 3.46 -10.17 -2.15
N TYR A 46 2.76 -9.45 -1.27
CA TYR A 46 2.19 -8.12 -1.52
C TYR A 46 3.02 -6.98 -0.93
N GLU A 47 4.29 -7.23 -0.61
CA GLU A 47 5.16 -6.27 0.09
C GLU A 47 6.35 -5.87 -0.79
N ARG A 48 6.62 -4.56 -0.96
CA ARG A 48 7.79 -4.08 -1.72
C ARG A 48 8.51 -2.93 -1.04
N GLU A 49 9.07 -3.19 0.14
CA GLU A 49 9.86 -2.19 0.89
C GLU A 49 11.03 -1.61 0.06
N ASP A 50 11.66 -2.43 -0.80
CA ASP A 50 12.81 -2.07 -1.62
C ASP A 50 12.58 -0.81 -2.48
N ILE A 51 11.36 -0.61 -2.96
CA ILE A 51 10.94 0.56 -3.73
C ILE A 51 11.13 1.87 -2.93
N ALA A 52 10.89 1.84 -1.61
CA ALA A 52 11.05 3.00 -0.73
C ALA A 52 12.48 3.53 -0.74
N TYR A 53 13.46 2.62 -0.86
CA TYR A 53 14.88 2.97 -0.79
C TYR A 53 15.44 3.50 -2.11
N ILE A 54 14.76 3.31 -3.25
CA ILE A 54 15.29 3.71 -4.57
C ILE A 54 15.51 5.22 -4.61
N ALA A 55 14.49 6.02 -4.29
CA ALA A 55 14.57 7.47 -4.33
C ALA A 55 15.58 8.00 -3.31
N ARG A 56 15.57 7.45 -2.08
CA ARG A 56 16.52 7.80 -1.02
C ARG A 56 17.96 7.50 -1.42
N GLY A 57 18.22 6.32 -1.98
CA GLY A 57 19.54 5.89 -2.43
C GLY A 57 20.08 6.77 -3.56
N ILE A 58 19.27 7.05 -4.58
CA ILE A 58 19.64 7.94 -5.69
C ILE A 58 19.91 9.36 -5.18
N PHE A 59 19.07 9.86 -4.26
CA PHE A 59 19.26 11.18 -3.66
C PHE A 59 20.59 11.24 -2.92
N ALA A 60 20.84 10.33 -1.99
CA ALA A 60 22.09 10.26 -1.22
C ALA A 60 23.32 10.18 -2.14
N GLN A 61 23.27 9.40 -3.22
CA GLN A 61 24.36 9.34 -4.21
C GLN A 61 24.63 10.69 -4.87
N LYS A 62 23.58 11.46 -5.19
CA LYS A 62 23.71 12.78 -5.85
C LYS A 62 24.08 13.91 -4.90
N THR A 63 23.85 13.74 -3.61
CA THR A 63 24.05 14.77 -2.58
C THR A 63 25.19 14.46 -1.63
N ASN A 64 26.03 13.47 -1.96
CA ASN A 64 27.18 13.06 -1.16
C ASN A 64 26.79 12.61 0.27
N GLY A 65 25.74 11.80 0.35
CA GLY A 65 25.26 11.16 1.59
C GLY A 65 24.18 11.92 2.35
N ALA A 66 23.56 12.96 1.77
CA ALA A 66 22.49 13.67 2.47
C ALA A 66 21.19 12.84 2.54
N GLU A 67 20.45 12.99 3.63
CA GLU A 67 19.18 12.27 3.84
C GLU A 67 18.02 13.03 3.19
N ILE A 68 17.24 12.33 2.35
CA ILE A 68 16.17 12.96 1.55
C ILE A 68 15.11 13.66 2.42
N TYR A 69 14.82 13.13 3.61
CA TYR A 69 13.82 13.68 4.52
C TYR A 69 14.21 15.05 5.11
N GLU A 70 15.49 15.39 5.13
CA GLU A 70 15.96 16.72 5.55
C GLU A 70 15.53 17.82 4.57
N TYR A 71 15.19 17.44 3.33
CA TYR A 71 14.78 18.33 2.25
C TYR A 71 13.26 18.35 2.02
N LEU A 72 12.50 17.53 2.77
CA LEU A 72 11.04 17.58 2.76
C LEU A 72 10.54 18.55 3.84
N PRO A 73 9.53 19.37 3.53
CA PRO A 73 8.97 20.28 4.51
C PRO A 73 8.26 19.49 5.63
N PRO A 74 8.21 20.00 6.88
CA PRO A 74 7.74 19.22 8.03
C PRO A 74 6.29 18.74 7.94
N ASP A 75 5.44 19.48 7.24
CA ASP A 75 4.03 19.19 6.99
C ASP A 75 3.81 17.99 6.04
N GLU A 76 4.83 17.61 5.26
CA GLU A 76 4.80 16.43 4.39
C GLU A 76 5.34 15.15 5.06
N ARG A 77 5.68 15.20 6.36
CA ARG A 77 6.31 14.08 7.07
C ARG A 77 5.32 13.17 7.81
N GLY A 78 4.02 13.49 7.81
CA GLY A 78 2.98 12.73 8.53
C GLY A 78 1.96 12.12 7.59
N TYR A 79 1.33 11.02 8.03
CA TYR A 79 0.15 10.48 7.39
C TYR A 79 -1.10 11.23 7.88
N PRO A 80 -2.10 11.47 7.01
CA PRO A 80 -3.39 11.99 7.46
C PRO A 80 -4.08 10.96 8.35
N ASP A 81 -4.96 11.43 9.23
CA ASP A 81 -5.87 10.54 9.96
C ASP A 81 -6.71 9.74 8.97
N ILE A 82 -6.74 8.42 9.14
CA ILE A 82 -7.49 7.50 8.30
C ILE A 82 -8.83 7.20 8.98
N THR A 83 -9.91 7.40 8.25
CA THR A 83 -11.25 6.92 8.64
C THR A 83 -11.62 5.72 7.79
N PHE A 84 -12.03 4.62 8.42
CA PHE A 84 -12.49 3.43 7.72
C PHE A 84 -13.99 3.49 7.46
N ASP A 85 -14.39 3.12 6.23
CA ASP A 85 -15.79 2.97 5.83
C ASP A 85 -16.29 1.51 5.98
N TRP A 86 -15.54 0.69 6.73
CA TRP A 86 -15.82 -0.70 7.06
C TRP A 86 -15.53 -1.00 8.52
N GLU A 87 -16.11 -2.07 9.02
CA GLU A 87 -15.99 -2.55 10.39
C GLU A 87 -15.36 -3.94 10.36
N GLU A 88 -14.27 -4.14 11.10
CA GLU A 88 -13.53 -5.41 11.11
C GLU A 88 -14.37 -6.57 11.67
N ASP A 89 -15.18 -6.29 12.69
CA ASP A 89 -16.08 -7.26 13.31
C ASP A 89 -17.35 -7.55 12.49
N ASP A 90 -17.58 -6.82 11.38
CA ASP A 90 -18.69 -7.08 10.44
C ASP A 90 -18.15 -7.35 9.02
N PRO A 91 -17.84 -8.62 8.69
CA PRO A 91 -17.30 -8.99 7.39
C PRO A 91 -18.16 -8.60 6.19
N ALA A 92 -19.47 -8.45 6.38
CA ALA A 92 -20.35 -7.99 5.31
C ALA A 92 -20.00 -6.56 4.84
N THR A 93 -19.44 -5.73 5.72
CA THR A 93 -18.99 -4.37 5.37
C THR A 93 -17.79 -4.39 4.44
N MET A 94 -16.80 -5.26 4.70
CA MET A 94 -15.64 -5.50 3.83
C MET A 94 -16.05 -6.09 2.48
N GLN A 95 -16.91 -7.12 2.50
CA GLN A 95 -17.42 -7.76 1.28
C GLN A 95 -18.15 -6.75 0.38
N ARG A 96 -18.87 -5.79 0.97
CA ARG A 96 -19.56 -4.73 0.22
C ARG A 96 -18.57 -3.81 -0.50
N LEU A 97 -17.42 -3.50 0.11
CA LEU A 97 -16.41 -2.61 -0.49
C LEU A 97 -15.60 -3.31 -1.58
N CYS A 98 -15.14 -4.54 -1.31
CA CYS A 98 -14.24 -5.28 -2.18
C CYS A 98 -14.74 -6.72 -2.42
N PRO A 99 -15.87 -6.92 -3.12
CA PRO A 99 -16.50 -8.23 -3.24
C PRO A 99 -15.65 -9.29 -3.93
N ARG A 100 -14.84 -8.91 -4.94
CA ARG A 100 -13.98 -9.87 -5.65
C ARG A 100 -12.77 -10.26 -4.81
N LEU A 101 -12.10 -9.29 -4.21
CA LEU A 101 -10.98 -9.56 -3.31
C LEU A 101 -11.45 -10.37 -2.09
N TYR A 102 -12.61 -10.02 -1.52
CA TYR A 102 -13.19 -10.77 -0.41
C TYR A 102 -13.43 -12.23 -0.79
N ALA A 103 -14.00 -12.50 -1.97
CA ALA A 103 -14.19 -13.87 -2.45
C ALA A 103 -12.87 -14.63 -2.70
N MET A 104 -11.74 -13.92 -2.88
CA MET A 104 -10.43 -14.54 -3.08
C MET A 104 -9.69 -14.84 -1.78
N PHE A 105 -9.87 -14.03 -0.73
CA PHE A 105 -8.99 -14.02 0.45
C PHE A 105 -9.68 -14.26 1.81
N TRP A 106 -11.02 -14.20 1.88
CA TRP A 106 -11.72 -14.24 3.16
C TRP A 106 -11.87 -15.67 3.76
N GLU A 107 -11.70 -16.71 2.94
CA GLU A 107 -11.78 -18.11 3.40
C GLU A 107 -10.50 -18.60 4.10
#